data_AF-A0A200J012-F1
#
_entry.id   AF-A0A200J012-F1
#
_cell.length_a   1.000
_cell.length_b   1.000
_cell.length_c   1.000
_cell.angle_alpha   90.00
_cell.angle_beta   90.00
_cell.angle_gamma   90.00
#
_symmetry.space_group_name_H-M   'P 1'
#
loop_
_entity.id
_entity.type
_entity.pdbx_description
1 polymer ?
#
loop_
_entity_poly.entity_id
_entity_poly.type
_entity_poly.pdbx_seq_one_letter_code
_entity_poly.pdbx_strand_id
1 'polypeptide(L)'
;MIELNEAETQKQATQIVLANDRLSLSKTVTFSSGTTVLGNATAESTFQQLKKNPATIQQLLNRDVASIQTAVAAFKRADQQAKQLFTRLP
;
A
#
# COMPACT_ATOMS: atom_id res chain seq x y z
N MET A 1 -27.61 6.66 9.87
CA MET A 1 -26.82 5.99 8.82
C MET A 1 -25.41 6.52 8.96
N ILE A 2 -24.41 5.64 9.06
CA ILE A 2 -23.02 6.09 9.05
C ILE A 2 -22.69 6.38 7.58
N GLU A 3 -22.46 7.65 7.24
CA GLU A 3 -22.03 8.03 5.90
C GLU A 3 -20.56 7.64 5.69
N LEU A 4 -20.35 6.48 5.09
CA LEU A 4 -19.04 6.05 4.61
C LEU A 4 -18.92 6.43 3.14
N ASN A 5 -17.96 7.29 2.79
CA ASN A 5 -17.62 7.53 1.39
C ASN A 5 -16.76 6.37 0.85
N GLU A 6 -17.43 5.27 0.53
CA GLU A 6 -16.80 4.03 0.04
C GLU A 6 -16.00 4.28 -1.25
N ALA A 7 -16.49 5.16 -2.13
CA ALA A 7 -15.84 5.47 -3.38
C ALA A 7 -14.49 6.18 -3.17
N GLU A 8 -14.43 7.19 -2.31
CA GLU A 8 -13.17 7.89 -2.00
C GLU A 8 -12.20 6.97 -1.23
N THR A 9 -12.73 6.14 -0.33
CA THR A 9 -11.90 5.18 0.43
C THR A 9 -11.27 4.13 -0.48
N GLN A 10 -12.05 3.59 -1.43
CA GLN A 10 -11.55 2.63 -2.42
C GLN A 10 -10.55 3.29 -3.39
N LYS A 11 -10.79 4.53 -3.78
CA LYS A 11 -9.88 5.31 -4.62
C LYS A 11 -8.53 5.52 -3.93
N GLN A 12 -8.51 5.87 -2.64
CA GLN A 12 -7.28 6.00 -1.87
C GLN A 12 -6.52 4.68 -1.75
N ALA A 13 -7.21 3.57 -1.42
CA ALA A 13 -6.58 2.26 -1.38
C ALA A 13 -5.96 1.86 -2.74
N THR A 14 -6.66 2.14 -3.84
CA THR A 14 -6.17 1.88 -5.20
C THR A 14 -4.92 2.70 -5.53
N GLN A 15 -4.91 3.98 -5.17
CA GLN A 15 -3.73 4.85 -5.37
C GLN A 15 -2.52 4.36 -4.58
N ILE A 16 -2.72 3.88 -3.35
CA ILE A 16 -1.64 3.31 -2.53
C ILE A 16 -1.08 2.04 -3.17
N VAL A 17 -1.94 1.14 -3.66
CA VAL A 17 -1.51 -0.07 -4.37
C VAL A 17 -0.69 0.27 -5.62
N LEU A 18 -1.16 1.23 -6.43
CA LEU A 18 -0.43 1.68 -7.63
C LEU A 18 0.93 2.30 -7.30
N ALA A 19 1.01 3.09 -6.22
CA ALA A 19 2.28 3.63 -5.74
C ALA A 19 3.23 2.50 -5.31
N ASN A 20 2.68 1.44 -4.71
CA ASN A 20 3.44 0.29 -4.27
C ASN A 20 3.99 -0.56 -5.42
N ASP A 21 3.20 -0.73 -6.48
CA ASP A 21 3.64 -1.43 -7.69
C ASP A 21 4.76 -0.67 -8.41
N ARG A 22 4.63 0.66 -8.54
CA ARG A 22 5.68 1.53 -9.09
C ARG A 22 6.97 1.45 -8.28
N LEU A 23 6.86 1.46 -6.96
CA LEU A 23 8.00 1.31 -6.06
C LEU A 23 8.66 -0.06 -6.22
N SER A 24 7.88 -1.13 -6.40
CA SER A 24 8.39 -2.48 -6.64
C SER A 24 9.20 -2.55 -7.94
N LEU A 25 8.66 -1.97 -9.03
CA LEU A 25 9.35 -1.91 -10.32
C LEU A 25 10.66 -1.11 -10.25
N SER A 26 10.71 -0.02 -9.47
CA SER A 26 11.93 0.78 -9.29
C SER A 26 13.07 0.05 -8.55
N LYS A 27 12.81 -1.12 -7.95
CA LYS A 27 13.82 -1.96 -7.26
C LYS A 27 14.59 -2.89 -8.21
N THR A 28 14.28 -2.87 -9.49
CA THR A 28 14.87 -3.77 -10.48
C THR A 28 15.83 -3.02 -11.39
N VAL A 29 17.12 -3.15 -11.11
CA VAL A 29 18.20 -2.77 -12.02
C VAL A 29 19.12 -3.98 -12.13
N THR A 30 19.42 -4.40 -13.36
CA THR A 30 20.33 -5.51 -13.63
C THR A 30 21.71 -4.95 -13.89
N PHE A 31 22.67 -5.30 -13.03
CA PHE A 31 24.09 -5.02 -13.26
C PHE A 31 24.71 -6.21 -14.00
N SER A 32 25.45 -5.95 -15.07
CA SER A 32 26.17 -7.00 -15.79
C SER A 32 27.30 -7.55 -14.91
N SER A 33 27.34 -8.87 -14.68
CA SER A 33 28.48 -9.54 -14.05
C SER A 33 29.58 -9.78 -15.08
N GLY A 34 30.84 -9.55 -14.69
CA GLY A 34 32.01 -9.86 -15.54
C GLY A 34 32.53 -8.72 -16.43
N THR A 35 31.97 -7.51 -16.35
CA THR A 35 32.51 -6.33 -17.04
C THR A 35 33.40 -5.51 -16.11
N THR A 36 34.64 -5.23 -16.53
CA THR A 36 35.62 -4.37 -15.82
C THR A 36 35.32 -2.88 -16.03
N VAL A 37 34.04 -2.49 -16.00
CA VAL A 37 33.65 -1.08 -16.08
C VAL A 37 33.91 -0.46 -14.72
N LEU A 38 34.87 0.47 -14.67
CA LEU A 38 35.16 1.29 -13.49
C LEU A 38 33.86 1.94 -12.99
N GLY A 39 33.57 1.78 -11.70
CA GLY A 39 32.38 2.32 -11.05
C GLY A 39 31.16 1.38 -10.97
N ASN A 40 31.17 0.22 -11.66
CA ASN A 40 30.05 -0.74 -11.61
C ASN A 40 29.77 -1.24 -10.18
N ALA A 41 30.82 -1.63 -9.44
CA ALA A 41 30.69 -2.07 -8.04
C ALA A 41 30.17 -0.97 -7.11
N THR A 42 30.55 0.30 -7.36
CA THR A 42 30.05 1.46 -6.60
C THR A 42 28.58 1.70 -6.90
N ALA A 43 28.18 1.68 -8.18
CA ALA A 43 26.78 1.83 -8.60
C ALA A 43 25.89 0.71 -8.03
N GLU A 44 26.37 -0.53 -8.04
CA GLU A 44 25.68 -1.68 -7.42
C GLU A 44 25.50 -1.46 -5.91
N SER A 45 26.57 -1.10 -5.18
CA SER A 45 26.50 -0.85 -3.74
C SER A 45 25.54 0.30 -3.39
N THR A 46 25.62 1.42 -4.11
CA THR A 46 24.70 2.55 -3.95
C THR A 46 23.26 2.13 -4.23
N PHE A 47 23.03 1.35 -5.29
CA PHE A 47 21.71 0.84 -5.62
C PHE A 47 21.16 -0.10 -4.52
N GLN A 48 21.98 -1.00 -3.98
CA GLN A 48 21.57 -1.90 -2.89
C GLN A 48 21.25 -1.12 -1.60
N GLN A 49 22.00 -0.07 -1.29
CA GLN A 49 21.68 0.82 -0.17
C GLN A 49 20.37 1.57 -0.42
N LEU A 50 20.17 2.13 -1.61
CA LEU A 50 18.94 2.81 -1.99
C LEU A 50 17.73 1.87 -1.95
N LYS A 51 17.89 0.59 -2.31
CA LYS A 51 16.82 -0.43 -2.33
C LYS A 51 16.30 -0.81 -0.94
N LYS A 52 17.04 -0.54 0.15
CA LYS A 52 16.57 -0.80 1.53
C LYS A 52 15.35 0.06 1.89
N ASN A 53 15.35 1.35 1.52
CA ASN A 53 14.27 2.28 1.88
C ASN A 53 12.91 1.94 1.20
N PRO A 54 12.89 1.60 -0.10
CA PRO A 54 11.71 1.09 -0.79
C PRO A 54 11.08 -0.16 -0.16
N ALA A 55 11.84 -1.01 0.54
CA ALA A 55 11.26 -2.18 1.21
C ALA A 55 10.42 -1.77 2.42
N THR A 56 10.95 -0.89 3.28
CA THR A 56 10.23 -0.34 4.44
C THR A 56 9.02 0.47 4.01
N ILE A 57 9.14 1.31 2.97
CA ILE A 57 8.02 2.08 2.43
C ILE A 57 6.91 1.14 1.93
N GLN A 58 7.26 0.07 1.22
CA GLN A 58 6.29 -0.92 0.73
C GLN A 58 5.52 -1.61 1.86
N GLN A 59 6.20 -1.91 2.99
CA GLN A 59 5.56 -2.47 4.18
C GLN A 59 4.58 -1.49 4.83
N LEU A 60 4.95 -0.21 4.94
CA LEU A 60 4.07 0.83 5.48
C LEU A 60 2.83 1.03 4.60
N LEU A 61 3.01 1.11 3.29
CA LEU A 61 1.90 1.23 2.33
C LEU A 61 0.94 0.04 2.41
N ASN A 62 1.46 -1.18 2.51
CA ASN A 62 0.63 -2.39 2.69
C ASN A 62 -0.16 -2.37 4.01
N ARG A 63 0.48 -1.97 5.11
CA ARG A 63 -0.17 -1.82 6.42
C ARG A 63 -1.31 -0.80 6.36
N ASP A 64 -1.10 0.32 5.68
CA ASP A 64 -2.08 1.39 5.59
C ASP A 64 -3.32 0.94 4.77
N VAL A 65 -3.12 0.20 3.67
CA VAL A 65 -4.24 -0.44 2.92
C VAL A 65 -5.04 -1.39 3.81
N ALA A 66 -4.38 -2.26 4.56
CA ALA A 66 -5.04 -3.21 5.46
C ALA A 66 -5.83 -2.50 6.57
N SER A 67 -5.28 -1.39 7.09
CA SER A 67 -5.93 -0.56 8.12
C SER A 67 -7.19 0.12 7.57
N ILE A 68 -7.11 0.67 6.35
CA ILE A 68 -8.27 1.26 5.65
C ILE A 68 -9.37 0.21 5.45
N GLN A 69 -9.02 -0.98 4.96
CA GLN A 69 -9.99 -2.07 4.74
C GLN A 69 -10.66 -2.50 6.04
N THR A 70 -9.89 -2.60 7.14
CA THR A 70 -10.40 -2.95 8.45
C THR A 70 -11.39 -1.91 8.98
N ALA A 71 -11.05 -0.62 8.85
CA ALA A 71 -11.92 0.49 9.24
C ALA A 71 -13.23 0.48 8.45
N VAL A 72 -13.17 0.32 7.11
CA VAL A 72 -14.34 0.19 6.24
C VAL A 72 -15.25 -0.97 6.69
N ALA A 73 -14.68 -2.14 6.97
CA ALA A 73 -15.44 -3.29 7.42
C ALA A 73 -16.09 -3.08 8.80
N ALA A 74 -15.44 -2.34 9.71
CA ALA A 74 -16.01 -1.97 10.99
C ALA A 74 -17.19 -1.01 10.82
N PHE A 75 -17.06 0.03 9.98
CA PHE A 75 -18.14 0.97 9.70
C PHE A 75 -19.34 0.29 9.03
N LYS A 76 -19.12 -0.61 8.07
CA LYS A 76 -20.19 -1.41 7.44
C LYS A 76 -20.97 -2.25 8.47
N ARG A 77 -20.26 -2.90 9.41
CA ARG A 77 -20.90 -3.66 10.49
C ARG A 77 -21.71 -2.76 11.42
N ALA A 78 -21.16 -1.63 11.82
CA ALA A 78 -21.85 -0.68 12.69
C ALA A 78 -23.11 -0.11 12.02
N ASP A 79 -23.06 0.22 10.72
CA ASP A 79 -24.24 0.69 9.97
C ASP A 79 -25.31 -0.40 9.84
N GLN A 80 -24.92 -1.66 9.60
CA GLN A 80 -25.86 -2.79 9.60
C GLN A 80 -26.52 -2.99 10.97
N GLN A 81 -25.75 -2.92 12.06
CA GLN A 81 -26.28 -3.04 13.42
C GLN A 81 -27.26 -1.89 13.74
N ALA A 82 -26.90 -0.66 13.37
CA ALA A 82 -27.79 0.49 13.52
C ALA A 82 -29.10 0.29 12.75
N LYS A 83 -29.03 -0.13 11.48
CA LYS A 83 -30.21 -0.42 10.65
C LYS A 83 -31.13 -1.47 11.29
N GLN A 84 -30.56 -2.54 11.87
CA GLN A 84 -31.33 -3.58 12.56
C GLN A 84 -32.03 -3.08 13.83
N LEU A 85 -31.40 -2.16 14.57
CA LEU A 85 -32.01 -1.54 15.74
C LEU A 85 -33.20 -0.65 15.33
N PHE A 86 -33.04 0.15 14.27
CA PHE A 86 -34.10 1.03 13.79
C PHE A 86 -35.26 0.30 13.08
N THR A 87 -35.03 -0.88 12.51
CA THR A 87 -36.10 -1.72 11.92
C THR A 87 -36.84 -2.59 12.95
N ARG A 88 -36.33 -2.69 14.18
CA ARG A 88 -36.97 -3.43 15.29
C ARG A 88 -37.69 -2.54 16.30
N LEU A 89 -37.69 -1.22 16.12
CA LEU A 89 -38.52 -0.32 16.91
C LEU A 89 -39.99 -0.47 16.44
N PRO A 90 -40.95 -0.71 17.35
CA PRO A 90 -42.37 -0.88 17.02
C PRO A 90 -43.02 0.38 16.46
#